data_AF-A0A522F8E2-F1
#
_entry.id   AF-A0A522F8E2-F1
#
_cell.length_a   1.000
_cell.length_b   1.000
_cell.length_c   1.000
_cell.angle_alpha   90.00
_cell.angle_beta   90.00
_cell.angle_gamma   90.00
#
_symmetry.space_group_name_H-M   'P 1'
#
loop_
_entity.id
_entity.type
_entity.pdbx_description
1 polymer ?
#
loop_
_entity_poly.entity_id
_entity_poly.type
_entity_poly.pdbx_seq_one_letter_code
_entity_poly.pdbx_strand_id
1 'polypeptide(L)'
;MANFLLKKSDENEQAAVLLEGKTWFAPSVHCSYYSCIQALIYLLMEKRDKKINSAELKSEFDEWKRSPFNRKGGSHVFYIQTVKYLLKKNGKEDKVKDYNKIFSLQGYREKSDYMPEDITPTECTEAKKIRDNFVRDIKNVFGI
;
A
#
# COMPACT_ATOMS: atom_id res chain seq x y z
N MET A 1 16.95 9.19 1.50
CA MET A 1 17.10 8.07 2.48
C MET A 1 16.01 7.02 2.32
N ALA A 2 14.84 7.32 1.74
CA ALA A 2 13.75 6.35 1.63
C ALA A 2 13.89 5.35 0.46
N ASN A 3 14.92 5.46 -0.39
CA ASN A 3 15.04 4.67 -1.63
C ASN A 3 15.00 3.15 -1.42
N PHE A 4 15.38 2.67 -0.22
CA PHE A 4 15.25 1.25 0.13
C PHE A 4 13.79 0.77 0.15
N LEU A 5 12.81 1.63 0.44
CA LEU A 5 11.38 1.28 0.45
C LEU A 5 10.86 1.09 -0.97
N LEU A 6 11.28 1.93 -1.91
CA LEU A 6 10.93 1.75 -3.31
C LEU A 6 11.54 0.46 -3.86
N LYS A 7 12.82 0.21 -3.54
CA LYS A 7 13.46 -1.08 -3.87
C LYS A 7 12.69 -2.28 -3.30
N LYS A 8 12.32 -2.24 -2.01
CA LYS A 8 11.51 -3.31 -1.40
C LYS A 8 10.13 -3.45 -2.04
N SER A 9 9.52 -2.34 -2.45
CA SER A 9 8.25 -2.35 -3.16
C SER A 9 8.37 -3.12 -4.48
N ASP A 10 9.44 -2.88 -5.23
CA ASP A 10 9.71 -3.55 -6.50
C ASP A 10 10.09 -5.02 -6.29
N GLU A 11 10.88 -5.34 -5.26
CA GLU A 11 11.20 -6.73 -4.87
C GLU A 11 9.92 -7.51 -4.50
N ASN A 12 8.99 -6.89 -3.77
CA ASN A 12 7.70 -7.48 -3.44
C ASN A 12 6.80 -7.67 -4.67
N GLU A 13 6.83 -6.73 -5.61
CA GLU A 13 6.11 -6.87 -6.89
C GLU A 13 6.60 -8.10 -7.66
N GLN A 14 7.92 -8.24 -7.79
CA GLN A 14 8.56 -9.38 -8.45
C GLN A 14 8.26 -10.69 -7.73
N ALA A 15 8.36 -10.70 -6.40
CA ALA A 15 8.06 -11.85 -5.57
C ALA A 15 6.61 -12.31 -5.76
N ALA A 16 5.64 -11.39 -5.76
CA ALA A 16 4.23 -11.72 -5.98
C ALA A 16 4.01 -12.42 -7.33
N VAL A 17 4.61 -11.91 -8.41
CA VAL A 17 4.51 -12.55 -9.74
C VAL A 17 5.11 -13.96 -9.74
N LEU A 18 6.29 -14.13 -9.13
CA LEU A 18 6.95 -15.43 -9.03
C LEU A 18 6.12 -16.44 -8.22
N LEU A 19 5.55 -16.00 -7.09
CA LEU A 19 4.79 -16.84 -6.17
C LEU A 19 3.44 -17.26 -6.76
N GLU A 20 2.76 -16.36 -7.45
CA GLU A 20 1.56 -16.68 -8.23
C GLU A 20 1.84 -17.76 -9.27
N GLY A 21 2.95 -17.63 -10.02
CA GLY A 21 3.36 -18.64 -11.02
C GLY A 21 3.67 -20.01 -10.42
N LYS A 22 3.98 -20.08 -9.12
CA LYS A 22 4.15 -21.32 -8.36
C LYS A 22 2.87 -21.80 -7.69
N THR A 23 1.74 -21.15 -7.93
CA THR A 23 0.45 -21.39 -7.25
C THR A 23 0.48 -21.14 -5.74
N TRP A 24 1.45 -20.36 -5.25
CA TRP A 24 1.56 -19.97 -3.85
C TRP A 24 0.79 -18.66 -3.63
N PHE A 25 -0.53 -18.78 -3.59
CA PHE A 25 -1.43 -17.63 -3.66
C PHE A 25 -1.40 -16.72 -2.43
N ALA A 26 -1.40 -17.29 -1.22
CA ALA A 26 -1.31 -16.53 0.02
C ALA A 26 -0.06 -15.62 0.06
N PRO A 27 1.17 -16.15 -0.05
CA PRO A 27 2.35 -15.28 -0.04
C PRO A 27 2.41 -14.32 -1.24
N SER A 28 1.80 -14.66 -2.38
CA SER A 28 1.64 -13.72 -3.50
C SER A 28 0.76 -12.51 -3.16
N VAL A 29 -0.38 -12.74 -2.49
CA VAL A 29 -1.26 -11.68 -2.00
C VAL A 29 -0.56 -10.80 -0.98
N HIS A 30 0.17 -11.42 -0.03
CA HIS A 30 0.98 -10.71 0.95
C HIS A 30 1.96 -9.75 0.26
N CYS A 31 2.79 -10.28 -0.66
CA CYS A 31 3.75 -9.48 -1.40
C CYS A 31 3.07 -8.38 -2.24
N SER A 32 1.93 -8.67 -2.86
CA SER A 32 1.17 -7.68 -3.63
C SER A 32 0.72 -6.49 -2.77
N TYR A 33 0.22 -6.76 -1.57
CA TYR A 33 -0.17 -5.71 -0.63
C TYR A 33 1.03 -4.91 -0.12
N TYR A 34 2.12 -5.59 0.28
CA TYR A 34 3.30 -4.90 0.81
C TYR A 34 4.05 -4.08 -0.23
N SER A 35 4.00 -4.47 -1.51
CA SER A 35 4.46 -3.62 -2.62
C SER A 35 3.76 -2.25 -2.57
N CYS A 36 2.42 -2.23 -2.55
CA CYS A 36 1.65 -0.99 -2.46
C CYS A 36 1.99 -0.18 -1.19
N ILE A 37 2.02 -0.82 -0.02
CA ILE A 37 2.28 -0.13 1.25
C ILE A 37 3.67 0.52 1.27
N GLN A 38 4.70 -0.18 0.79
CA GLN A 38 6.06 0.36 0.78
C GLN A 38 6.20 1.54 -0.20
N ALA A 39 5.54 1.49 -1.36
CA ALA A 39 5.46 2.62 -2.29
C ALA A 39 4.78 3.84 -1.63
N LEU A 40 3.69 3.63 -0.88
CA LEU A 40 3.01 4.72 -0.17
C LEU A 40 3.88 5.34 0.92
N ILE A 41 4.57 4.52 1.72
CA ILE A 41 5.48 5.03 2.77
C ILE A 41 6.63 5.82 2.14
N TYR A 42 7.23 5.31 1.05
CA TYR A 42 8.26 6.02 0.30
C TYR A 42 7.78 7.40 -0.16
N LEU A 43 6.60 7.46 -0.76
CA LEU A 43 5.98 8.71 -1.20
C LEU A 43 5.79 9.68 -0.04
N LEU A 44 5.27 9.22 1.09
CA LEU A 44 5.06 10.07 2.27
C LEU A 44 6.38 10.64 2.81
N MET A 45 7.48 9.91 2.69
CA MET A 45 8.80 10.37 3.13
C MET A 45 9.46 11.34 2.15
N GLU A 46 9.31 11.13 0.83
CA GLU A 46 10.09 11.85 -0.18
C GLU A 46 9.32 12.94 -0.95
N LYS A 47 7.98 12.86 -1.03
CA LYS A 47 7.16 13.67 -1.94
C LYS A 47 6.17 14.60 -1.22
N ARG A 48 6.27 14.74 0.09
CA ARG A 48 5.57 15.78 0.84
C ARG A 48 6.28 17.13 0.70
N ASP A 49 5.52 18.21 0.92
CA ASP A 49 6.03 19.60 0.97
C ASP A 49 7.26 19.73 1.89
N LYS A 50 7.33 18.90 2.94
CA LYS A 50 8.52 18.67 3.76
C LYS A 50 8.89 17.20 3.64
N LYS A 51 10.12 16.92 3.18
CA LYS A 51 10.69 15.57 3.27
C LYS A 51 10.81 15.20 4.74
N ILE A 52 10.33 14.02 5.09
CA ILE A 52 10.33 13.51 6.47
C ILE A 52 10.97 12.14 6.55
N ASN A 53 11.57 11.83 7.68
CA ASN A 53 12.14 10.53 7.98
C ASN A 53 11.11 9.60 8.66
N SER A 54 11.52 8.37 8.95
CA SER A 54 10.64 7.36 9.56
C SER A 54 10.20 7.69 10.98
N ALA A 55 11.02 8.40 11.77
CA ALA A 55 10.68 8.80 13.13
C ALA A 55 9.60 9.89 13.12
N GLU A 56 9.70 10.85 12.21
CA GLU A 56 8.68 11.89 12.00
C GLU A 56 7.36 11.28 11.54
N LEU A 57 7.39 10.36 10.55
CA LEU A 57 6.19 9.68 10.10
C LEU A 57 5.53 8.83 11.20
N LYS A 58 6.35 8.24 12.09
CA LYS A 58 5.85 7.53 13.28
C LYS A 58 5.17 8.48 14.28
N SER A 59 5.76 9.66 14.53
CA SER A 59 5.16 10.67 15.39
C SER A 59 3.77 11.09 14.89
N GLU A 60 3.64 11.34 13.58
CA GLU A 60 2.34 11.66 12.98
C GLU A 60 1.32 10.52 13.12
N PHE A 61 1.76 9.28 12.96
CA PHE A 61 0.89 8.12 13.19
C PHE A 61 0.45 8.03 14.66
N ASP A 62 1.36 8.25 15.61
CA ASP A 62 1.05 8.21 17.04
C ASP A 62 0.04 9.32 17.43
N GLU A 63 0.17 10.51 16.85
CA GLU A 63 -0.81 11.59 16.97
C GLU A 63 -2.17 11.23 16.34
N TRP A 64 -2.14 10.71 15.11
CA TRP A 64 -3.34 10.27 14.40
C TRP A 64 -4.11 9.22 15.21
N LYS A 65 -3.42 8.27 15.84
CA LYS A 65 -4.00 7.21 16.67
C LYS A 65 -4.64 7.72 17.96
N ARG A 66 -4.14 8.83 18.53
CA ARG A 66 -4.74 9.48 19.71
C ARG A 66 -6.06 10.19 19.39
N SER A 67 -6.33 10.50 18.12
CA SER A 67 -7.59 11.12 17.70
C SER A 67 -8.79 10.20 17.98
N PRO A 68 -9.88 10.72 18.58
CA PRO A 68 -11.08 9.93 18.88
C PRO A 68 -11.73 9.32 17.64
N PHE A 69 -11.53 9.91 16.45
CA PHE A 69 -12.09 9.44 15.19
C PHE A 69 -11.33 8.25 14.57
N ASN A 70 -10.10 7.97 15.02
CA ASN A 70 -9.17 7.06 14.33
C ASN A 70 -8.72 5.86 15.18
N ARG A 71 -9.37 5.61 16.31
CA ARG A 71 -8.94 4.60 17.31
C ARG A 71 -8.87 3.17 16.79
N LYS A 72 -9.52 2.86 15.67
CA LYS A 72 -9.63 1.49 15.13
C LYS A 72 -8.65 1.18 13.98
N GLY A 73 -7.94 2.16 13.42
CA GLY A 73 -7.06 1.90 12.27
C GLY A 73 -5.59 1.67 12.65
N GLY A 74 -4.93 0.77 11.92
CA GLY A 74 -3.48 0.55 12.02
C GLY A 74 -2.67 1.58 11.22
N SER A 75 -1.35 1.47 11.29
CA SER A 75 -0.41 2.35 10.56
C SER A 75 -0.64 2.32 9.05
N HIS A 76 -0.99 1.17 8.48
CA HIS A 76 -1.27 1.07 7.04
C HIS A 76 -2.49 1.89 6.62
N VAL A 77 -3.55 1.88 7.43
CA VAL A 77 -4.74 2.72 7.20
C VAL A 77 -4.35 4.19 7.23
N PHE A 78 -3.52 4.59 8.20
CA PHE A 78 -2.97 5.93 8.26
C PHE A 78 -2.20 6.31 6.99
N TYR A 79 -1.31 5.45 6.47
CA TYR A 79 -0.56 5.74 5.25
C TYR A 79 -1.48 5.88 4.03
N ILE A 80 -2.42 4.96 3.86
CA ILE A 80 -3.40 4.98 2.78
C ILE A 80 -4.24 6.26 2.82
N GLN A 81 -4.77 6.63 3.99
CA GLN A 81 -5.59 7.83 4.13
C GLN A 81 -4.79 9.12 3.93
N THR A 82 -3.53 9.14 4.39
CA THR A 82 -2.69 10.32 4.22
C THR A 82 -2.32 10.56 2.76
N VAL A 83 -2.00 9.50 2.00
CA VAL A 83 -1.78 9.65 0.54
C VAL A 83 -3.07 10.06 -0.18
N LYS A 84 -4.23 9.52 0.22
CA LYS A 84 -5.53 9.95 -0.33
C LYS A 84 -5.78 11.45 -0.11
N TYR A 85 -5.47 11.95 1.09
CA TYR A 85 -5.55 13.38 1.38
C TYR A 85 -4.59 14.20 0.51
N LEU A 86 -3.35 13.74 0.31
CA LEU A 86 -2.38 14.43 -0.56
C LEU A 86 -2.85 14.47 -2.02
N LEU A 87 -3.43 13.38 -2.53
CA LEU A 87 -4.02 13.35 -3.87
C LEU A 87 -5.13 14.40 -4.00
N LYS A 88 -6.05 14.45 -3.05
CA LYS A 88 -7.15 15.43 -3.01
C LYS A 88 -6.65 16.86 -2.91
N LYS A 89 -5.72 17.14 -1.98
CA LYS A 89 -5.12 18.47 -1.78
C LYS A 89 -4.48 19.01 -3.06
N ASN A 90 -3.91 18.13 -3.88
CA ASN A 90 -3.23 18.49 -5.13
C ASN A 90 -4.14 18.40 -6.37
N GLY A 91 -5.44 18.13 -6.23
CA GLY A 91 -6.35 17.96 -7.37
C GLY A 91 -6.01 16.77 -8.27
N LYS A 92 -5.41 15.71 -7.72
CA LYS A 92 -4.97 14.51 -8.45
C LYS A 92 -5.74 13.25 -8.06
N GLU A 93 -6.85 13.36 -7.33
CA GLU A 93 -7.62 12.20 -6.86
C GLU A 93 -8.11 11.30 -8.00
N ASP A 94 -8.55 11.89 -9.11
CA ASP A 94 -9.03 11.16 -10.30
C ASP A 94 -7.91 10.47 -11.09
N LYS A 95 -6.63 10.75 -10.76
CA LYS A 95 -5.48 10.16 -11.44
C LYS A 95 -5.14 8.76 -10.93
N VAL A 96 -5.66 8.37 -9.76
CA VAL A 96 -5.47 7.03 -9.20
C VAL A 96 -6.80 6.29 -9.26
N LYS A 97 -6.97 5.49 -10.30
CA LYS A 97 -8.25 4.81 -10.54
C LYS A 97 -8.54 3.84 -9.41
N ASP A 98 -9.78 3.86 -8.96
CA ASP A 98 -10.28 2.98 -7.91
C ASP A 98 -9.40 2.95 -6.65
N TYR A 99 -8.92 4.11 -6.18
CA TYR A 99 -8.05 4.21 -5.00
C TYR A 99 -8.53 3.35 -3.81
N ASN A 100 -9.84 3.25 -3.61
CA ASN A 100 -10.43 2.49 -2.51
C ASN A 100 -10.23 0.96 -2.63
N LYS A 101 -9.86 0.41 -3.80
CA LYS A 101 -9.56 -1.03 -3.96
C LYS A 101 -8.34 -1.47 -3.15
N ILE A 102 -7.49 -0.54 -2.71
CA ILE A 102 -6.40 -0.87 -1.76
C ILE A 102 -6.94 -1.46 -0.45
N PHE A 103 -8.18 -1.11 -0.04
CA PHE A 103 -8.82 -1.70 1.14
C PHE A 103 -9.32 -3.13 0.87
N SER A 104 -9.72 -3.44 -0.36
CA SER A 104 -9.99 -4.83 -0.76
C SER A 104 -8.70 -5.66 -0.73
N LEU A 105 -7.60 -5.11 -1.23
CA LEU A 105 -6.28 -5.75 -1.17
C LEU A 105 -5.79 -5.93 0.28
N GLN A 106 -6.09 -4.98 1.17
CA GLN A 106 -5.86 -5.14 2.60
C GLN A 106 -6.66 -6.31 3.17
N GLY A 107 -7.94 -6.45 2.81
CA GLY A 107 -8.77 -7.57 3.22
C GLY A 107 -8.22 -8.92 2.75
N TYR A 108 -7.76 -9.01 1.49
CA TYR A 108 -7.10 -10.22 1.00
C TYR A 108 -5.81 -10.53 1.75
N ARG A 109 -5.01 -9.51 2.11
CA ARG A 109 -3.81 -9.70 2.93
C ARG A 109 -4.14 -10.18 4.33
N GLU A 110 -5.16 -9.62 4.98
CA GLU A 110 -5.60 -10.05 6.30
C GLU A 110 -6.10 -11.50 6.29
N LYS A 111 -6.86 -11.88 5.25
CA LYS A 111 -7.24 -13.28 5.00
C LYS A 111 -6.00 -14.16 4.85
N SER A 112 -5.09 -13.80 3.95
CA SER A 112 -3.86 -14.54 3.67
C SER A 112 -2.96 -14.76 4.89
N ASP A 113 -2.80 -13.73 5.73
CA ASP A 113 -1.79 -13.75 6.80
C ASP A 113 -2.33 -14.34 8.11
N TYR A 114 -3.64 -14.23 8.35
CA TYR A 114 -4.20 -14.47 9.69
C TYR A 114 -5.43 -15.36 9.74
N MET A 115 -6.10 -15.57 8.61
CA MET A 115 -7.31 -16.36 8.58
C MET A 115 -7.00 -17.80 8.13
N PRO A 116 -7.71 -18.81 8.65
CA PRO A 116 -7.48 -20.20 8.28
C PRO A 116 -7.90 -20.54 6.84
N GLU A 117 -8.69 -19.69 6.18
CA GLU A 117 -9.18 -19.90 4.83
C GLU A 117 -8.11 -19.63 3.77
N ASP A 118 -7.97 -20.57 2.83
CA ASP A 118 -7.06 -20.42 1.69
C ASP A 118 -7.44 -19.23 0.79
N ILE A 119 -6.40 -18.61 0.22
CA ILE A 119 -6.54 -17.67 -0.89
C ILE A 119 -6.80 -18.46 -2.17
N THR A 120 -7.92 -18.18 -2.82
CA THR A 120 -8.28 -18.77 -4.11
C THR A 120 -7.45 -18.17 -5.26
N PRO A 121 -7.32 -18.87 -6.40
CA PRO A 121 -6.68 -18.32 -7.59
C PRO A 121 -7.31 -16.99 -8.05
N THR A 122 -8.63 -16.87 -7.95
CA THR A 122 -9.38 -15.66 -8.32
C THR A 122 -9.03 -14.48 -7.41
N GLU A 123 -8.98 -14.70 -6.10
CA GLU A 123 -8.58 -13.66 -5.13
C GLU A 123 -7.13 -13.21 -5.35
N CYS A 124 -6.21 -14.16 -5.62
CA CYS A 124 -4.83 -13.84 -5.98
C CYS A 124 -4.73 -12.99 -7.25
N THR A 125 -5.50 -13.36 -8.29
CA THR A 125 -5.53 -12.65 -9.57
C THR A 125 -6.07 -11.23 -9.40
N GLU A 126 -7.15 -11.06 -8.63
CA GLU A 126 -7.71 -9.73 -8.34
C GLU A 126 -6.76 -8.89 -7.46
N ALA A 127 -6.12 -9.49 -6.46
CA ALA A 127 -5.12 -8.81 -5.64
C ALA A 127 -3.95 -8.27 -6.47
N LYS A 128 -3.44 -9.08 -7.41
CA LYS A 128 -2.41 -8.68 -8.37
C LYS A 128 -2.86 -7.52 -9.25
N LYS A 129 -4.06 -7.61 -9.81
CA LYS A 129 -4.64 -6.56 -10.66
C LYS A 129 -4.82 -5.24 -9.90
N ILE A 130 -5.23 -5.30 -8.62
CA ILE A 130 -5.33 -4.12 -7.77
C ILE A 130 -3.94 -3.50 -7.57
N ARG A 131 -2.93 -4.30 -7.22
CA ARG A 131 -1.54 -3.85 -7.08
C ARG A 131 -1.03 -3.18 -8.35
N ASP A 132 -1.15 -3.83 -9.50
CA ASP A 132 -0.61 -3.33 -10.78
C ASP A 132 -1.20 -1.97 -11.15
N ASN A 133 -2.51 -1.81 -11.01
CA ASN A 133 -3.16 -0.54 -11.27
C ASN A 133 -2.75 0.51 -10.24
N PHE A 134 -2.76 0.16 -8.95
CA PHE A 134 -2.48 1.11 -7.87
C PHE A 134 -1.04 1.63 -7.90
N VAL A 135 -0.05 0.73 -7.98
CA VAL A 135 1.37 1.09 -8.02
C VAL A 135 1.69 1.91 -9.26
N ARG A 136 1.21 1.48 -10.45
CA ARG A 136 1.39 2.23 -11.70
C ARG A 136 0.82 3.65 -11.59
N ASP A 137 -0.41 3.78 -11.13
CA ASP A 137 -1.08 5.08 -11.08
C ASP A 137 -0.40 6.00 -10.05
N ILE A 138 0.00 5.47 -8.88
CA ILE A 138 0.77 6.22 -7.88
C ILE A 138 2.15 6.65 -8.42
N LYS A 139 2.89 5.74 -9.07
CA LYS A 139 4.19 6.03 -9.70
C LYS A 139 4.06 7.17 -10.71
N ASN A 140 3.05 7.11 -11.57
CA ASN A 140 2.76 8.15 -12.57
C ASN A 140 2.40 9.51 -11.94
N VAL A 141 1.59 9.52 -10.88
CA VAL A 141 1.11 10.77 -10.26
C VAL A 141 2.23 11.55 -9.56
N PHE A 142 3.17 10.82 -8.96
CA PHE A 142 4.23 11.39 -8.11
C PHE A 142 5.62 11.36 -8.76
N GLY A 143 5.74 10.82 -9.97
CA GLY A 143 7.00 10.72 -10.72
C GLY A 143 8.03 9.93 -9.92
N ILE A 144 7.69 8.69 -9.58
CA ILE A 144 8.55 7.75 -8.86
C ILE A 144 8.60 6.42 -9.59
#